data_AF-A0A484K976-F1
#
_entry.id   AF-A0A484K976-F1
#
_cell.length_a   1.000
_cell.length_b   1.000
_cell.length_c   1.000
_cell.angle_alpha   90.00
_cell.angle_beta   90.00
_cell.angle_gamma   90.00
#
_symmetry.space_group_name_H-M   'P 1'
#
loop_
_entity.id
_entity.type
_entity.pdbx_description
1 polymer ?
#
loop_
_entity_poly.entity_id
_entity_poly.type
_entity_poly.pdbx_seq_one_letter_code
_entity_poly.pdbx_strand_id
1 'polypeptide(L)'
;MEALFGYVATNRKSPKGERKTGPIPQIFILETQKSQDIAIVLKSLRITRREIIDTLNEGEGLNAETLEKLCRVTPTREEESEILGFAGDPTRLANAESFLFHILKSIPSAFSRFNAMLFRSNYTPEIGRLNESLLTLEQACDELRGQRLLMKLADAVLKAGNRMNEGISRGDAQAFGLTALTKLSDVKSIDGKTTLLHFVVHEVVRAEGKRCVSNRDLNLSKNDSQTSSTACLHYEKEKDYIMLGLPVVGGLSSEFTNAKKAAMIDCDALSTTCSILSSQASEIRKFVAQCSAAAGGRFATKMNVFLDIAEREIKAAKVEHTRVMELVKRTADYYQAGASNSRSWQPLQLFVITMDFLGMVDRVCVEIASNLQNKKPEGPTAGSSSLTEEPQRRAVRFPKIPANFLSQQ
;
A
#
# COMPACT_ATOMS: atom_id res chain seq x y z
N MET A 1 -30.77 18.10 -29.73
CA MET A 1 -30.26 18.88 -28.58
C MET A 1 -31.03 20.19 -28.34
N GLU A 2 -31.96 20.60 -29.20
CA GLU A 2 -32.78 21.82 -28.97
C GLU A 2 -33.94 21.65 -27.97
N ALA A 3 -34.25 20.42 -27.54
CA ALA A 3 -35.32 20.16 -26.55
C ALA A 3 -34.90 20.44 -25.09
N LEU A 4 -33.66 20.88 -24.84
CA LEU A 4 -33.15 21.10 -23.48
C LEU A 4 -32.93 22.58 -23.12
N PHE A 5 -32.98 23.49 -24.10
CA PHE A 5 -32.76 24.94 -23.90
C PHE A 5 -33.59 25.81 -24.86
N GLY A 6 -34.88 25.55 -25.00
CA GLY A 6 -35.78 26.35 -25.86
C GLY A 6 -36.60 27.36 -25.06
N TYR A 7 -36.20 28.64 -25.04
CA TYR A 7 -37.08 29.74 -24.65
C TYR A 7 -37.72 30.32 -25.93
N VAL A 8 -38.96 29.95 -26.24
CA VAL A 8 -39.76 30.66 -27.25
C VAL A 8 -40.83 31.45 -26.52
N ALA A 9 -40.58 32.74 -26.35
CA ALA A 9 -41.57 33.71 -25.88
C ALA A 9 -42.63 33.92 -26.97
N THR A 10 -43.62 33.03 -27.08
CA THR A 10 -44.83 33.34 -27.84
C THR A 10 -45.78 34.14 -26.96
N ASN A 11 -45.85 35.43 -27.21
CA ASN A 11 -46.83 36.36 -26.64
C ASN A 11 -48.23 36.01 -27.20
N ARG A 12 -48.93 35.05 -26.57
CA ARG A 12 -50.34 34.75 -26.87
C ARG A 12 -51.20 35.11 -25.65
N LYS A 13 -52.08 36.10 -25.84
CA LYS A 13 -53.12 36.51 -24.88
C LYS A 13 -53.88 35.28 -24.38
N SER A 14 -53.88 35.08 -23.05
CA SER A 14 -54.65 34.03 -22.39
C SER A 14 -56.16 34.33 -22.45
N PRO A 15 -57.03 33.35 -22.77
CA PRO A 15 -58.45 33.45 -22.46
C PRO A 15 -58.67 33.29 -20.95
N LYS A 16 -59.60 34.09 -20.43
CA LYS A 16 -60.10 34.04 -19.04
C LYS A 16 -60.76 32.68 -18.77
N GLY A 17 -60.46 32.13 -17.59
CA GLY A 17 -61.38 31.26 -16.84
C GLY A 17 -61.04 29.79 -16.84
N GLU A 18 -60.31 29.34 -15.81
CA GLU A 18 -60.60 28.15 -15.02
C GLU A 18 -59.69 28.15 -13.78
N ARG A 19 -60.28 28.04 -12.60
CA ARG A 19 -59.57 27.97 -11.33
C ARG A 19 -58.74 26.67 -11.32
N LYS A 20 -57.44 26.77 -11.57
CA LYS A 20 -56.49 25.71 -11.19
C LYS A 20 -56.56 25.58 -9.68
N THR A 21 -57.12 24.49 -9.19
CA THR A 21 -56.89 24.03 -7.82
C THR A 21 -55.38 23.99 -7.62
N GLY A 22 -54.87 24.85 -6.74
CA GLY A 22 -53.45 24.87 -6.41
C GLY A 22 -53.00 23.50 -5.86
N PRO A 23 -51.69 23.20 -5.89
CA PRO A 23 -51.17 21.98 -5.29
C PRO A 23 -51.69 21.86 -3.85
N ILE A 24 -52.20 20.68 -3.49
CA ILE A 24 -52.64 20.39 -2.12
C ILE A 24 -51.45 20.66 -1.19
N PRO A 25 -51.61 21.45 -0.10
CA PRO A 25 -50.50 21.75 0.79
C PRO A 25 -49.92 20.47 1.40
N GLN A 26 -48.64 20.22 1.13
CA GLN A 26 -47.89 19.12 1.75
C GLN A 26 -47.54 19.48 3.20
N ILE A 27 -47.58 18.48 4.07
CA ILE A 27 -47.26 18.59 5.49
C ILE A 27 -45.79 18.19 5.67
N PHE A 28 -45.02 19.08 6.29
CA PHE A 28 -43.62 18.86 6.66
C PHE A 28 -43.55 18.64 8.15
N ILE A 29 -42.79 17.62 8.56
CA ILE A 29 -42.50 17.30 9.97
C ILE A 29 -41.04 17.66 10.25
N LEU A 30 -40.15 17.29 9.32
CA LEU A 30 -38.74 17.60 9.40
C LEU A 30 -38.46 19.06 9.08
N GLU A 31 -37.28 19.53 9.48
CA GLU A 31 -36.74 20.79 8.99
C GLU A 31 -36.73 20.81 7.46
N THR A 32 -37.15 21.93 6.88
CA THR A 32 -37.28 22.11 5.43
C THR A 32 -36.05 21.67 4.65
N GLN A 33 -34.85 22.02 5.12
CA GLN A 33 -33.59 21.66 4.44
C GLN A 33 -33.38 20.14 4.47
N LYS A 34 -33.52 19.51 5.63
CA LYS A 34 -33.38 18.05 5.78
C LYS A 34 -34.42 17.27 4.97
N SER A 35 -35.68 17.73 4.98
CA SER A 35 -36.75 17.14 4.17
C SER A 35 -36.41 17.17 2.67
N GLN A 36 -35.88 18.30 2.19
CA GLN A 36 -35.42 18.43 0.81
C GLN A 36 -34.24 17.51 0.48
N ASP A 37 -33.23 17.45 1.35
CA ASP A 37 -32.05 16.60 1.16
C ASP A 37 -32.44 15.12 1.09
N ILE A 38 -33.31 14.66 1.99
CA ILE A 38 -33.85 13.30 1.96
C ILE A 38 -34.65 13.07 0.67
N ALA A 39 -35.51 14.00 0.27
CA ALA A 39 -36.28 13.88 -0.96
C ALA A 39 -35.40 13.80 -2.21
N ILE A 40 -34.26 14.51 -2.25
CA ILE A 40 -33.26 14.43 -3.32
C ILE A 40 -32.63 13.04 -3.35
N VAL A 41 -32.19 12.53 -2.19
CA VAL A 41 -31.64 11.17 -2.09
C VAL A 41 -32.65 10.16 -2.60
N LEU A 42 -33.90 10.22 -2.13
CA LEU A 42 -34.97 9.30 -2.55
C LEU A 42 -35.26 9.37 -4.06
N LYS A 43 -35.23 10.56 -4.68
CA LYS A 43 -35.39 10.70 -6.13
C LYS A 43 -34.23 10.08 -6.92
N SER A 44 -33.04 10.03 -6.34
CA SER A 44 -31.89 9.38 -6.97
C SER A 44 -31.96 7.84 -6.90
N LEU A 45 -32.79 7.30 -6.02
CA LEU A 45 -33.00 5.86 -5.88
C LEU A 45 -33.90 5.35 -7.01
N ARG A 46 -33.45 4.30 -7.69
CA ARG A 46 -34.25 3.59 -8.71
C ARG A 46 -34.96 2.37 -8.11
N ILE A 47 -35.46 2.51 -6.89
CA ILE A 47 -36.11 1.44 -6.13
C ILE A 47 -37.36 1.98 -5.43
N THR A 48 -38.42 1.18 -5.41
CA THR A 48 -39.69 1.54 -4.78
C THR A 48 -39.68 1.27 -3.28
N ARG A 49 -40.55 1.96 -2.53
CA ARG A 49 -40.73 1.71 -1.09
C ARG A 49 -41.06 0.25 -0.77
N ARG A 50 -41.85 -0.41 -1.62
CA ARG A 50 -42.24 -1.81 -1.43
C ARG A 50 -41.03 -2.73 -1.56
N GLU A 51 -40.22 -2.55 -2.59
CA GLU A 51 -38.99 -3.31 -2.77
C GLU A 51 -38.00 -3.08 -1.61
N ILE A 52 -37.92 -1.86 -1.07
CA ILE A 52 -37.11 -1.58 0.12
C ILE A 52 -37.62 -2.37 1.34
N ILE A 53 -38.93 -2.42 1.57
CA ILE A 53 -39.52 -3.19 2.68
C ILE A 53 -39.26 -4.69 2.49
N ASP A 54 -39.45 -5.20 1.28
CA ASP A 54 -39.23 -6.62 0.96
C ASP A 54 -37.76 -7.01 1.17
N THR A 55 -36.81 -6.22 0.64
CA THR A 55 -35.36 -6.44 0.83
C THR A 55 -34.91 -6.35 2.29
N LEU A 56 -35.49 -5.43 3.07
CA LEU A 56 -35.22 -5.32 4.52
C LEU A 56 -35.76 -6.51 5.33
N ASN A 57 -36.84 -7.16 4.87
CA ASN A 57 -37.37 -8.37 5.48
C ASN A 57 -36.56 -9.62 5.10
N GLU A 58 -36.11 -9.69 3.84
CA GLU A 58 -35.24 -10.76 3.36
C GLU A 58 -33.79 -10.63 3.85
N GLY A 59 -33.32 -9.41 4.13
CA GLY A 59 -31.94 -9.11 4.53
C GLY A 59 -30.91 -9.15 3.39
N GLU A 60 -31.35 -8.99 2.15
CA GLU A 60 -30.50 -8.94 0.96
C GLU A 60 -31.20 -8.25 -0.22
N GLY A 61 -30.47 -8.02 -1.32
CA GLY A 61 -31.01 -7.51 -2.58
C GLY A 61 -30.71 -6.03 -2.87
N LEU A 62 -30.18 -5.29 -1.89
CA LEU A 62 -29.68 -3.93 -2.10
C LEU A 62 -28.17 -3.93 -2.30
N ASN A 63 -27.68 -3.14 -3.24
CA ASN A 63 -26.24 -2.93 -3.45
C ASN A 63 -25.69 -1.88 -2.44
N ALA A 64 -24.36 -1.87 -2.28
CA ALA A 64 -23.66 -0.98 -1.34
C ALA A 64 -23.99 0.50 -1.58
N GLU A 65 -23.99 0.97 -2.84
CA GLU A 65 -24.29 2.38 -3.17
C GLU A 65 -25.71 2.80 -2.72
N THR A 66 -26.69 1.93 -2.91
CA THR A 66 -28.08 2.18 -2.49
C THR A 66 -28.19 2.18 -0.97
N LEU A 67 -27.52 1.23 -0.30
CA LEU A 67 -27.47 1.14 1.16
C LEU A 67 -26.80 2.37 1.78
N GLU A 68 -25.69 2.86 1.22
CA GLU A 68 -25.02 4.09 1.67
C GLU A 68 -25.94 5.30 1.60
N LYS A 69 -26.68 5.46 0.49
CA LYS A 69 -27.68 6.52 0.33
C LYS A 69 -28.80 6.41 1.36
N LEU A 70 -29.30 5.20 1.60
CA LEU A 70 -30.36 4.95 2.58
C LEU A 70 -29.88 5.17 4.03
N CYS A 71 -28.63 4.84 4.36
CA CYS A 71 -28.06 5.13 5.67
C CYS A 71 -27.87 6.64 5.92
N ARG A 72 -27.66 7.45 4.87
CA ARG A 72 -27.53 8.93 5.00
C ARG A 72 -28.83 9.63 5.36
N VAL A 73 -29.99 9.01 5.10
CA VAL A 73 -31.31 9.61 5.39
C VAL A 73 -31.87 9.15 6.74
N THR A 74 -31.00 8.67 7.64
CA THR A 74 -31.39 8.22 8.98
C THR A 74 -31.93 9.40 9.81
N PRO A 75 -33.20 9.34 10.27
CA PRO A 75 -33.75 10.33 11.18
C PRO A 75 -33.14 10.23 12.59
N THR A 76 -33.20 11.31 13.37
CA THR A 76 -32.88 11.27 14.81
C THR A 76 -34.01 10.59 15.57
N ARG A 77 -33.77 10.20 16.83
CA ARG A 77 -34.81 9.53 17.65
C ARG A 77 -36.03 10.42 17.88
N GLU A 78 -35.80 11.72 18.02
CA GLU A 78 -36.84 12.74 18.19
C GLU A 78 -37.69 12.83 16.92
N GLU A 79 -37.04 12.91 15.75
CA GLU A 79 -37.72 12.93 14.45
C GLU A 79 -38.48 11.64 14.17
N GLU A 80 -37.92 10.48 14.51
CA GLU A 80 -38.62 9.18 14.41
C GLU A 80 -39.91 9.20 15.23
N SER A 81 -39.86 9.72 16.45
CA SER A 81 -41.02 9.84 17.34
C SER A 81 -42.08 10.79 16.77
N GLU A 82 -41.67 11.95 16.26
CA GLU A 82 -42.58 12.93 15.64
C GLU A 82 -43.25 12.36 14.38
N ILE A 83 -42.47 11.70 13.52
CA ILE A 83 -42.97 11.04 12.31
C ILE A 83 -43.96 9.94 12.70
N LEU A 84 -43.58 9.02 13.60
CA LEU A 84 -44.44 7.90 13.99
C LEU A 84 -45.70 8.33 14.75
N GLY A 85 -45.65 9.48 15.42
CA GLY A 85 -46.73 10.12 16.17
C GLY A 85 -47.68 10.95 15.30
N PHE A 86 -47.39 11.13 14.01
CA PHE A 86 -48.27 11.85 13.09
C PHE A 86 -49.64 11.16 12.97
N ALA A 87 -50.69 11.84 13.42
CA ALA A 87 -52.07 11.34 13.42
C ALA A 87 -52.92 11.86 12.24
N GLY A 88 -52.33 12.66 11.35
CA GLY A 88 -53.01 13.16 10.15
C GLY A 88 -53.02 12.15 9.00
N ASP A 89 -53.48 12.59 7.83
CA ASP A 89 -53.48 11.78 6.60
C ASP A 89 -52.05 11.62 6.03
N PRO A 90 -51.45 10.41 6.02
CA PRO A 90 -50.08 10.19 5.54
C PRO A 90 -49.89 10.47 4.05
N THR A 91 -50.98 10.56 3.27
CA THR A 91 -50.91 10.94 1.84
C THR A 91 -50.64 12.42 1.63
N ARG A 92 -50.85 13.24 2.68
CA ARG A 92 -50.56 14.67 2.69
C ARG A 92 -49.15 15.01 3.15
N LEU A 93 -48.38 14.05 3.66
CA LEU A 93 -46.99 14.24 4.03
C LEU A 93 -46.14 14.54 2.79
N ALA A 94 -45.14 15.41 2.94
CA ALA A 94 -44.10 15.57 1.93
C ALA A 94 -43.35 14.23 1.72
N ASN A 95 -42.67 14.11 0.57
CA ASN A 95 -42.15 12.83 0.09
C ASN A 95 -41.17 12.16 1.07
N ALA A 96 -40.34 12.94 1.76
CA ALA A 96 -39.37 12.44 2.72
C ALA A 96 -40.05 11.84 3.96
N GLU A 97 -40.97 12.59 4.55
CA GLU A 97 -41.75 12.24 5.73
C GLU A 97 -42.66 11.04 5.42
N SER A 98 -43.31 11.04 4.25
CA SER A 98 -44.11 9.91 3.81
C SER A 98 -43.26 8.64 3.64
N PHE A 99 -42.05 8.76 3.09
CA PHE A 99 -41.12 7.64 3.01
C PHE A 99 -40.76 7.12 4.41
N LEU A 100 -40.25 7.99 5.28
CA LEU A 100 -39.82 7.63 6.63
C LEU A 100 -40.96 7.04 7.45
N PHE A 101 -42.15 7.64 7.41
CA PHE A 101 -43.35 7.15 8.09
C PHE A 101 -43.66 5.70 7.72
N HIS A 102 -43.73 5.40 6.43
CA HIS A 102 -44.09 4.06 5.97
C HIS A 102 -43.00 3.03 6.25
N ILE A 103 -41.72 3.42 6.10
CA ILE A 103 -40.59 2.54 6.40
C ILE A 103 -40.52 2.21 7.89
N LEU A 104 -40.59 3.22 8.77
CA LEU A 104 -40.52 3.04 10.22
C LEU A 104 -41.74 2.26 10.77
N LYS A 105 -42.94 2.52 10.25
CA LYS A 105 -44.15 1.76 10.63
C LYS A 105 -44.07 0.29 10.20
N SER A 106 -43.55 0.03 9.00
CA SER A 106 -43.46 -1.33 8.48
C SER A 106 -42.32 -2.12 9.12
N ILE A 107 -41.20 -1.43 9.42
CA ILE A 107 -39.98 -2.03 9.93
C ILE A 107 -39.41 -1.10 11.02
N PRO A 108 -39.75 -1.34 12.31
CA PRO A 108 -39.35 -0.48 13.43
C PRO A 108 -37.84 -0.28 13.60
N SER A 109 -37.01 -1.11 12.96
CA SER A 109 -35.55 -1.05 13.01
C SER A 109 -34.91 -0.89 11.62
N ALA A 110 -35.61 -0.26 10.67
CA ALA A 110 -35.21 -0.20 9.27
C ALA A 110 -33.77 0.32 9.07
N PHE A 111 -33.40 1.42 9.73
CA PHE A 111 -32.08 2.03 9.60
C PHE A 111 -30.96 1.19 10.20
N SER A 112 -31.22 0.52 11.33
CA SER A 112 -30.29 -0.47 11.89
C SER A 112 -30.10 -1.68 10.95
N ARG A 113 -31.16 -2.12 10.26
CA ARG A 113 -31.06 -3.18 9.24
C ARG A 113 -30.29 -2.71 8.00
N PHE A 114 -30.47 -1.48 7.53
CA PHE A 114 -29.66 -0.93 6.45
C PHE A 114 -28.18 -0.91 6.81
N ASN A 115 -27.83 -0.43 8.01
CA ASN A 115 -26.44 -0.43 8.49
C ASN A 115 -25.84 -1.84 8.54
N ALA A 116 -26.61 -2.82 9.02
CA ALA A 116 -26.17 -4.22 9.05
C ALA A 116 -25.97 -4.81 7.64
N MET A 117 -26.87 -4.51 6.71
CA MET A 117 -26.76 -4.93 5.31
C MET A 117 -25.59 -4.23 4.59
N LEU A 118 -25.32 -2.97 4.91
CA LEU A 118 -24.19 -2.21 4.37
C LEU A 118 -22.86 -2.81 4.85
N PHE A 119 -22.76 -3.08 6.16
CA PHE A 119 -21.61 -3.80 6.72
C PHE A 119 -21.38 -5.13 6.01
N ARG A 120 -22.43 -5.95 5.86
CA ARG A 120 -22.35 -7.22 5.11
C ARG A 120 -21.87 -7.02 3.67
N SER A 121 -22.34 -5.99 2.98
CA SER A 121 -21.94 -5.71 1.58
C SER A 121 -20.48 -5.28 1.47
N ASN A 122 -19.97 -4.55 2.45
CA ASN A 122 -18.59 -4.05 2.46
C ASN A 122 -17.61 -5.04 3.10
N TYR A 123 -18.07 -6.04 3.84
CA TYR A 123 -17.21 -6.93 4.62
C TYR A 123 -16.18 -7.68 3.76
N THR A 124 -16.64 -8.37 2.71
CA THR A 124 -15.76 -9.18 1.85
C THR A 124 -14.58 -8.40 1.25
N PRO A 125 -14.77 -7.22 0.64
CA PRO A 125 -13.63 -6.45 0.15
C PRO A 125 -12.73 -5.90 1.28
N GLU A 126 -13.28 -5.55 2.45
CA GLU A 126 -12.48 -5.10 3.60
C GLU A 126 -11.57 -6.20 4.13
N ILE A 127 -12.11 -7.39 4.42
CA ILE A 127 -11.33 -8.53 4.92
C ILE A 127 -10.36 -9.06 3.86
N GLY A 128 -10.75 -8.99 2.58
CA GLY A 128 -9.87 -9.33 1.45
C GLY A 128 -8.62 -8.47 1.41
N ARG A 129 -8.76 -7.13 1.47
CA ARG A 129 -7.61 -6.20 1.49
C ARG A 129 -6.68 -6.41 2.69
N LEU A 130 -7.26 -6.71 3.85
CA LEU A 130 -6.48 -7.06 5.03
C LEU A 130 -5.62 -8.31 4.78
N ASN A 131 -6.23 -9.40 4.29
CA ASN A 131 -5.51 -10.64 4.02
C ASN A 131 -4.45 -10.48 2.93
N GLU A 132 -4.72 -9.70 1.88
CA GLU A 132 -3.75 -9.39 0.82
C GLU A 132 -2.52 -8.63 1.36
N SER A 133 -2.75 -7.69 2.28
CA SER A 133 -1.67 -6.95 2.93
C SER A 133 -0.80 -7.87 3.81
N LEU A 134 -1.42 -8.78 4.56
CA LEU A 134 -0.71 -9.78 5.36
C LEU A 134 0.13 -10.73 4.49
N LEU A 135 -0.45 -11.22 3.39
CA LEU A 135 0.27 -12.06 2.43
C LEU A 135 1.46 -11.32 1.80
N THR A 136 1.27 -10.04 1.46
CA THR A 136 2.34 -9.19 0.91
C THR A 136 3.51 -9.07 1.90
N LEU A 137 3.22 -8.87 3.19
CA LEU A 137 4.25 -8.80 4.24
C LEU A 137 5.00 -10.12 4.40
N GLU A 138 4.31 -11.25 4.35
CA GLU A 138 4.94 -12.58 4.41
C GLU A 138 5.85 -12.82 3.21
N GLN A 139 5.35 -12.61 1.99
CA GLN A 139 6.14 -12.76 0.76
C GLN A 139 7.33 -11.82 0.72
N ALA A 140 7.18 -10.59 1.22
CA ALA A 140 8.29 -9.65 1.34
C ALA A 140 9.39 -10.15 2.30
N CYS A 141 9.02 -10.84 3.38
CA CYS A 141 10.00 -11.47 4.28
C CYS A 141 10.75 -12.59 3.55
N ASP A 142 10.04 -13.43 2.80
CA ASP A 142 10.64 -14.52 2.02
C ASP A 142 11.58 -14.00 0.92
N GLU A 143 11.18 -12.94 0.20
CA GLU A 143 12.02 -12.27 -0.80
C GLU A 143 13.35 -11.80 -0.18
N LEU A 144 13.28 -11.12 0.98
CA LEU A 144 14.48 -10.66 1.68
C LEU A 144 15.37 -11.83 2.11
N ARG A 145 14.81 -12.80 2.85
CA ARG A 145 15.59 -13.93 3.39
C ARG A 145 16.15 -14.86 2.31
N GLY A 146 15.47 -14.97 1.17
CA GLY A 146 15.85 -15.82 0.05
C GLY A 146 16.94 -15.21 -0.84
N GLN A 147 17.09 -13.88 -0.87
CA GLN A 147 17.96 -13.24 -1.85
C GLN A 147 19.44 -13.25 -1.43
N ARG A 148 20.21 -14.13 -2.07
CA ARG A 148 21.66 -14.29 -1.83
C ARG A 148 22.46 -13.05 -2.20
N LEU A 149 22.06 -12.33 -3.25
CA LEU A 149 22.83 -11.19 -3.73
C LEU A 149 22.74 -9.98 -2.78
N LEU A 150 21.58 -9.77 -2.15
CA LEU A 150 21.43 -8.79 -1.07
C LEU A 150 22.43 -9.06 0.06
N MET A 151 22.63 -10.33 0.41
CA MET A 151 23.59 -10.70 1.45
C MET A 151 25.04 -10.53 1.05
N LYS A 152 25.39 -10.80 -0.21
CA LYS A 152 26.73 -10.49 -0.74
C LYS A 152 27.01 -9.00 -0.75
N LEU A 153 26.03 -8.16 -1.10
CA LEU A 153 26.14 -6.70 -1.01
C LEU A 153 26.37 -6.26 0.43
N ALA A 154 25.59 -6.77 1.39
CA ALA A 154 25.77 -6.45 2.81
C ALA A 154 27.14 -6.89 3.34
N ASP A 155 27.61 -8.10 3.00
CA ASP A 155 28.94 -8.59 3.37
C ASP A 155 30.07 -7.73 2.78
N ALA A 156 29.93 -7.32 1.51
CA ALA A 156 30.88 -6.42 0.86
C ALA A 156 30.94 -5.05 1.55
N VAL A 157 29.79 -4.51 1.99
CA VAL A 157 29.73 -3.29 2.80
C VAL A 157 30.43 -3.47 4.14
N LEU A 158 30.18 -4.59 4.85
CA LEU A 158 30.82 -4.87 6.14
C LEU A 158 32.34 -4.92 6.01
N LYS A 159 32.84 -5.68 5.02
CA LYS A 159 34.28 -5.81 4.74
C LYS A 159 34.92 -4.47 4.39
N ALA A 160 34.26 -3.66 3.55
CA ALA A 160 34.76 -2.34 3.20
C ALA A 160 34.81 -1.42 4.43
N GLY A 161 33.76 -1.46 5.26
CA GLY A 161 33.69 -0.71 6.52
C GLY A 161 34.78 -1.11 7.51
N ASN A 162 35.00 -2.41 7.72
CA ASN A 162 36.05 -2.91 8.62
C ASN A 162 37.44 -2.48 8.15
N ARG A 163 37.71 -2.60 6.85
CA ARG A 163 38.98 -2.17 6.26
C ARG A 163 39.23 -0.67 6.40
N MET A 164 38.19 0.15 6.25
CA MET A 164 38.28 1.60 6.43
C MET A 164 38.50 2.01 7.88
N ASN A 165 38.02 1.21 8.83
CA ASN A 165 38.11 1.47 10.26
C ASN A 165 39.18 0.60 10.95
N GLU A 166 40.12 0.04 10.19
CA GLU A 166 41.21 -0.79 10.71
C GLU A 166 42.04 0.02 11.72
N GLY A 167 42.29 -0.57 12.90
CA GLY A 167 43.05 0.07 13.97
C GLY A 167 42.29 1.10 14.82
N ILE A 168 40.99 1.32 14.60
CA ILE A 168 40.12 2.11 15.50
C ILE A 168 38.98 1.26 16.07
N SER A 169 38.28 1.76 17.09
CA SER A 169 37.20 1.04 17.79
C SER A 169 36.00 0.63 16.92
N ARG A 170 35.97 1.05 15.66
CA ARG A 170 34.95 0.70 14.66
C ARG A 170 35.44 -0.33 13.63
N GLY A 171 36.69 -0.79 13.74
CA GLY A 171 37.22 -1.91 12.96
C GLY A 171 36.76 -3.26 13.50
N ASP A 172 36.94 -4.33 12.72
CA ASP A 172 36.59 -5.72 13.07
C ASP A 172 35.15 -5.93 13.54
N ALA A 173 34.22 -5.09 13.06
CA ALA A 173 32.80 -5.25 13.35
C ALA A 173 32.27 -6.55 12.75
N GLN A 174 31.37 -7.21 13.49
CA GLN A 174 30.70 -8.43 13.04
C GLN A 174 29.37 -8.13 12.32
N ALA A 175 28.83 -6.93 12.52
CA ALA A 175 27.60 -6.45 11.90
C ALA A 175 27.59 -4.92 11.88
N PHE A 176 26.69 -4.35 11.07
CA PHE A 176 26.38 -2.93 11.08
C PHE A 176 24.86 -2.74 11.09
N GLY A 177 24.40 -1.59 11.62
CA GLY A 177 22.97 -1.26 11.57
C GLY A 177 22.51 -0.94 10.14
N LEU A 178 21.36 -1.45 9.72
CA LEU A 178 20.81 -1.26 8.37
C LEU A 178 20.76 0.19 7.88
N THR A 179 20.58 1.17 8.77
CA THR A 179 20.62 2.60 8.44
C THR A 179 21.97 3.09 7.91
N ALA A 180 23.04 2.31 8.06
CA ALA A 180 24.32 2.61 7.42
C ALA A 180 24.26 2.46 5.88
N LEU A 181 23.39 1.57 5.36
CA LEU A 181 23.23 1.36 3.91
C LEU A 181 22.82 2.64 3.19
N THR A 182 22.01 3.48 3.83
CA THR A 182 21.53 4.74 3.24
C THR A 182 22.58 5.84 3.19
N LYS A 183 23.73 5.65 3.85
CA LYS A 183 24.82 6.65 3.93
C LYS A 183 26.00 6.33 3.03
N LEU A 184 25.99 5.19 2.34
CA LEU A 184 27.11 4.73 1.51
C LEU A 184 27.38 5.65 0.31
N SER A 185 26.37 6.36 -0.18
CA SER A 185 26.50 7.39 -1.22
C SER A 185 27.20 8.66 -0.74
N ASP A 186 27.20 8.92 0.57
CA ASP A 186 27.71 10.18 1.14
C ASP A 186 29.21 10.11 1.46
N VAL A 187 29.73 8.88 1.58
CA VAL A 187 31.14 8.61 1.87
C VAL A 187 31.91 8.55 0.55
N LYS A 188 32.86 9.46 0.36
CA LYS A 188 33.61 9.61 -0.91
C LYS A 188 35.08 9.29 -0.75
N SER A 189 35.74 8.86 -1.83
CA SER A 189 37.19 8.65 -1.85
C SER A 189 37.92 9.99 -1.72
N ILE A 190 39.24 9.93 -1.46
CA ILE A 190 40.10 11.12 -1.34
C ILE A 190 40.01 12.04 -2.58
N ASP A 191 39.81 11.47 -3.77
CA ASP A 191 39.64 12.22 -5.02
C ASP A 191 38.27 12.92 -5.15
N GLY A 192 37.33 12.65 -4.25
CA GLY A 192 35.97 13.20 -4.24
C GLY A 192 35.06 12.68 -5.37
N LYS A 193 35.53 11.76 -6.22
CA LYS A 193 34.83 11.31 -7.42
C LYS A 193 34.03 10.03 -7.21
N THR A 194 34.57 9.08 -6.45
CA THR A 194 33.95 7.76 -6.26
C THR A 194 33.34 7.66 -4.86
N THR A 195 32.09 7.21 -4.74
CA THR A 195 31.49 6.95 -3.42
C THR A 195 31.84 5.55 -2.91
N LEU A 196 31.68 5.28 -1.62
CA LEU A 196 31.85 3.95 -1.05
C LEU A 196 30.86 2.96 -1.68
N LEU A 197 29.63 3.42 -1.94
CA LEU A 197 28.65 2.63 -2.68
C LEU A 197 29.15 2.23 -4.08
N HIS A 198 29.71 3.19 -4.84
CA HIS A 198 30.27 2.91 -6.17
C HIS A 198 31.34 1.83 -6.11
N PHE A 199 32.26 1.95 -5.15
CA PHE A 199 33.33 0.99 -4.96
C PHE A 199 32.77 -0.41 -4.62
N VAL A 200 31.86 -0.51 -3.65
CA VAL A 200 31.27 -1.79 -3.24
C VAL A 200 30.51 -2.45 -4.38
N VAL A 201 29.65 -1.71 -5.09
CA VAL A 201 28.86 -2.27 -6.19
C VAL A 201 29.76 -2.72 -7.33
N HIS A 202 30.79 -1.93 -7.69
CA HIS A 202 31.77 -2.32 -8.71
C HIS A 202 32.45 -3.65 -8.37
N GLU A 203 32.88 -3.82 -7.12
CA GLU A 203 33.56 -5.04 -6.67
C GLU A 203 32.63 -6.26 -6.62
N VAL A 204 31.36 -6.08 -6.24
CA VAL A 204 30.36 -7.16 -6.30
C VAL A 204 30.05 -7.54 -7.74
N VAL A 205 29.87 -6.56 -8.63
CA VAL A 205 29.68 -6.78 -10.08
C VAL A 205 30.86 -7.56 -10.66
N ARG A 206 32.10 -7.13 -10.38
CA ARG A 206 33.33 -7.82 -10.78
C ARG A 206 33.36 -9.27 -10.29
N ALA A 207 33.05 -9.49 -9.01
CA ALA A 207 33.05 -10.82 -8.40
C ALA A 207 32.00 -11.75 -9.03
N GLU A 208 30.78 -11.27 -9.28
CA GLU A 208 29.74 -12.05 -9.97
C GLU A 208 30.11 -12.36 -11.42
N GLY A 209 30.71 -11.40 -12.13
CA GLY A 209 31.24 -11.62 -13.48
C GLY A 209 32.31 -12.71 -13.52
N LYS A 210 33.27 -12.67 -12.58
CA LYS A 210 34.30 -13.70 -12.45
C LYS A 210 33.70 -15.08 -12.14
N ARG A 211 32.64 -15.14 -11.34
CA ARG A 211 31.89 -16.38 -11.08
C ARG A 211 31.22 -16.91 -12.35
N CYS A 212 30.63 -16.04 -13.18
CA CYS A 212 30.06 -16.41 -14.47
C CYS A 212 31.10 -17.03 -15.41
N VAL A 213 32.31 -16.45 -15.48
CA VAL A 213 33.42 -17.01 -16.28
C VAL A 213 33.89 -18.35 -15.73
N SER A 214 34.09 -18.46 -14.42
CA SER A 214 34.54 -19.72 -13.80
C SER A 214 33.53 -20.88 -14.02
N ASN A 215 32.23 -20.58 -14.01
CA ASN A 215 31.18 -21.55 -14.33
C ASN A 215 31.16 -21.94 -15.82
N ARG A 216 31.62 -21.07 -16.73
CA ARG A 216 31.76 -21.39 -18.16
C ARG A 216 33.01 -22.24 -18.44
N ASP A 217 34.13 -21.94 -17.78
CA ASP A 217 35.39 -22.66 -17.95
C ASP A 217 35.30 -24.12 -17.47
N LEU A 218 34.48 -24.40 -16.43
CA LEU A 218 34.15 -25.77 -16.01
C LEU A 218 33.37 -26.55 -17.07
N ASN A 219 32.67 -25.87 -17.98
CA ASN A 219 31.92 -26.49 -19.08
C ASN A 219 32.71 -26.56 -20.40
N LEU A 220 33.87 -25.89 -20.49
CA LEU A 220 34.65 -25.74 -21.73
C LEU A 220 36.12 -26.19 -21.61
N SER A 221 36.45 -27.11 -20.70
CA SER A 221 37.80 -27.66 -20.63
C SER A 221 38.16 -28.49 -21.87
N LYS A 222 38.77 -27.84 -22.87
CA LYS A 222 39.97 -28.29 -23.61
C LYS A 222 40.40 -27.25 -24.66
N ASN A 223 41.68 -26.88 -24.57
CA ASN A 223 42.48 -26.07 -25.49
C ASN A 223 42.12 -24.56 -25.43
N ASP A 224 43.04 -23.61 -25.42
CA ASP A 224 44.35 -23.58 -26.03
C ASP A 224 45.24 -22.55 -25.33
N SER A 225 46.54 -22.69 -25.53
CA SER A 225 47.61 -21.84 -25.01
C SER A 225 47.85 -20.68 -25.95
N GLN A 226 47.75 -19.43 -25.49
CA GLN A 226 48.41 -18.33 -26.18
C GLN A 226 48.77 -17.15 -25.26
N THR A 227 50.06 -16.84 -25.31
CA THR A 227 50.78 -15.74 -24.68
C THR A 227 50.46 -14.40 -25.35
N SER A 228 49.84 -13.49 -24.59
CA SER A 228 49.76 -12.06 -24.88
C SER A 228 50.19 -11.26 -23.65
N SER A 229 50.57 -9.99 -23.85
CA SER A 229 51.14 -9.11 -22.82
C SER A 229 50.22 -8.95 -21.61
N THR A 230 50.76 -9.19 -20.41
CA THR A 230 50.02 -9.45 -19.16
C THR A 230 49.09 -8.31 -18.72
N ALA A 231 49.43 -7.06 -19.03
CA ALA A 231 48.66 -5.88 -18.62
C ALA A 231 47.44 -5.59 -19.51
N CYS A 232 47.54 -5.80 -20.83
CA CYS A 232 46.42 -5.64 -21.76
C CYS A 232 45.35 -6.71 -21.51
N LEU A 233 45.80 -7.96 -21.33
CA LEU A 233 44.93 -9.07 -20.94
C LEU A 233 44.20 -8.80 -19.62
N HIS A 234 44.86 -8.19 -18.63
CA HIS A 234 44.21 -7.90 -17.35
C HIS A 234 43.09 -6.85 -17.50
N TYR A 235 43.28 -5.81 -18.33
CA TYR A 235 42.28 -4.76 -18.53
C TYR A 235 41.08 -5.24 -19.37
N GLU A 236 41.31 -6.07 -20.38
CA GLU A 236 40.24 -6.71 -21.16
C GLU A 236 39.44 -7.69 -20.30
N LYS A 237 40.13 -8.52 -19.51
CA LYS A 237 39.50 -9.47 -18.59
C LYS A 237 38.70 -8.78 -17.47
N GLU A 238 39.18 -7.63 -16.99
CA GLU A 238 38.45 -6.75 -16.06
C GLU A 238 37.11 -6.30 -16.67
N LYS A 239 37.14 -5.77 -17.90
CA LYS A 239 35.95 -5.32 -18.62
C LYS A 239 34.96 -6.47 -18.85
N ASP A 240 35.46 -7.65 -19.21
CA ASP A 240 34.62 -8.84 -19.42
C ASP A 240 33.90 -9.27 -18.15
N TYR A 241 34.58 -9.24 -17.00
CA TYR A 241 33.93 -9.51 -15.71
C TYR A 241 32.84 -8.49 -15.43
N ILE A 242 33.10 -7.19 -15.59
CA ILE A 242 32.07 -6.18 -15.33
C ILE A 242 30.87 -6.37 -16.27
N MET A 243 31.11 -6.61 -17.56
CA MET A 243 30.05 -6.84 -18.55
C MET A 243 29.16 -8.04 -18.21
N LEU A 244 29.74 -9.13 -17.70
CA LEU A 244 29.00 -10.33 -17.29
C LEU A 244 28.31 -10.18 -15.92
N GLY A 245 28.86 -9.37 -15.02
CA GLY A 245 28.32 -9.14 -13.68
C GLY A 245 27.19 -8.10 -13.64
N LEU A 246 27.22 -7.10 -14.52
CA LEU A 246 26.23 -6.01 -14.53
C LEU A 246 24.79 -6.51 -14.66
N PRO A 247 24.44 -7.46 -15.55
CA PRO A 247 23.08 -8.01 -15.62
C PRO A 247 22.66 -8.85 -14.41
N VAL A 248 23.62 -9.29 -13.58
CA VAL A 248 23.33 -10.07 -12.36
C VAL A 248 23.00 -9.15 -11.19
N VAL A 249 23.67 -7.98 -11.11
CA VAL A 249 23.52 -7.03 -9.99
C VAL A 249 22.57 -5.89 -10.32
N GLY A 250 22.55 -5.44 -11.57
CA GLY A 250 21.68 -4.37 -12.04
C GLY A 250 20.25 -4.85 -12.20
N GLY A 251 19.30 -4.05 -11.73
CA GLY A 251 17.88 -4.38 -11.75
C GLY A 251 17.48 -5.28 -10.59
N LEU A 252 18.35 -5.51 -9.62
CA LEU A 252 18.08 -6.36 -8.45
C LEU A 252 16.84 -5.87 -7.69
N SER A 253 16.58 -4.55 -7.65
CA SER A 253 15.36 -4.04 -6.99
C SER A 253 14.07 -4.54 -7.64
N SER A 254 14.08 -4.96 -8.91
CA SER A 254 12.90 -5.47 -9.61
C SER A 254 12.44 -6.84 -9.12
N GLU A 255 13.34 -7.62 -8.52
CA GLU A 255 13.04 -8.94 -7.93
C GLU A 255 12.27 -8.83 -6.60
N PHE A 256 12.22 -7.64 -6.00
CA PHE A 256 11.61 -7.39 -4.70
C PHE A 256 10.24 -6.70 -4.81
N THR A 257 9.33 -7.32 -5.56
CA THR A 257 8.02 -6.70 -5.85
C THR A 257 7.15 -6.58 -4.60
N ASN A 258 7.15 -7.60 -3.73
CA ASN A 258 6.36 -7.57 -2.51
C ASN A 258 7.01 -6.71 -1.43
N ALA A 259 8.34 -6.70 -1.34
CA ALA A 259 9.02 -5.79 -0.41
C ALA A 259 8.77 -4.30 -0.75
N LYS A 260 8.67 -3.94 -2.04
CA LYS A 260 8.24 -2.59 -2.45
C LYS A 260 6.83 -2.25 -1.97
N LYS A 261 5.88 -3.18 -2.11
CA LYS A 261 4.52 -2.99 -1.62
C LYS A 261 4.47 -2.94 -0.09
N ALA A 262 5.20 -3.83 0.58
CA ALA A 262 5.30 -3.91 2.04
C ALA A 262 5.82 -2.61 2.67
N ALA A 263 6.76 -1.93 2.00
CA ALA A 263 7.25 -0.62 2.45
C ALA A 263 6.16 0.48 2.49
N MET A 264 5.05 0.29 1.79
CA MET A 264 3.91 1.24 1.76
C MET A 264 2.75 0.84 2.67
N ILE A 265 2.80 -0.34 3.29
CA ILE A 265 1.72 -0.83 4.16
C ILE A 265 1.76 -0.10 5.51
N ASP A 266 0.60 0.35 5.97
CA ASP A 266 0.40 0.87 7.32
C ASP A 266 -0.16 -0.23 8.23
N CYS A 267 0.72 -0.84 9.05
CA CYS A 267 0.32 -1.89 9.99
C CYS A 267 -0.65 -1.40 11.07
N ASP A 268 -0.54 -0.15 11.51
CA ASP A 268 -1.43 0.40 12.53
C ASP A 268 -2.84 0.57 11.96
N ALA A 269 -2.94 1.00 10.70
CA ALA A 269 -4.20 1.03 9.95
C ALA A 269 -4.80 -0.38 9.78
N LEU A 270 -4.01 -1.41 9.46
CA LEU A 270 -4.51 -2.80 9.36
C LEU A 270 -5.09 -3.30 10.69
N SER A 271 -4.37 -3.08 11.79
CA SER A 271 -4.82 -3.44 13.14
C SER A 271 -6.10 -2.70 13.54
N THR A 272 -6.18 -1.41 13.18
CA THR A 272 -7.37 -0.58 13.41
C THR A 272 -8.57 -1.10 12.62
N THR A 273 -8.42 -1.41 11.33
CA THR A 273 -9.48 -1.99 10.49
C THR A 273 -9.98 -3.32 11.05
N CYS A 274 -9.07 -4.22 11.47
CA CYS A 274 -9.42 -5.46 12.16
C CYS A 274 -10.29 -5.22 13.41
N SER A 275 -9.96 -4.20 14.18
CA SER A 275 -10.69 -3.83 15.40
C SER A 275 -12.06 -3.23 15.10
N ILE A 276 -12.16 -2.38 14.08
CA ILE A 276 -13.42 -1.79 13.59
C ILE A 276 -14.37 -2.90 13.11
N LEU A 277 -13.90 -3.79 12.23
CA LEU A 277 -14.70 -4.91 11.72
C LEU A 277 -15.22 -5.80 12.87
N SER A 278 -14.36 -6.09 13.85
CA SER A 278 -14.71 -6.87 15.03
C SER A 278 -15.76 -6.18 15.91
N SER A 279 -15.65 -4.87 16.10
CA SER A 279 -16.61 -4.08 16.90
C SER A 279 -17.96 -4.01 16.20
N GLN A 280 -17.97 -3.68 14.91
CA GLN A 280 -19.18 -3.59 14.10
C GLN A 280 -19.92 -4.93 14.03
N ALA A 281 -19.21 -6.04 13.82
CA ALA A 281 -19.81 -7.38 13.84
C ALA A 281 -20.50 -7.69 15.19
N SER A 282 -19.84 -7.35 16.30
CA SER A 282 -20.37 -7.55 17.66
C SER A 282 -21.61 -6.68 17.94
N GLU A 283 -21.59 -5.41 17.50
CA GLU A 283 -22.74 -4.49 17.61
C GLU A 283 -23.93 -4.99 16.80
N ILE A 284 -23.71 -5.40 15.55
CA ILE A 284 -24.75 -5.96 14.69
C ILE A 284 -25.30 -7.26 15.27
N ARG A 285 -24.45 -8.12 15.87
CA ARG A 285 -24.91 -9.35 16.55
C ARG A 285 -25.85 -9.04 17.70
N LYS A 286 -25.52 -8.06 18.55
CA LYS A 286 -26.39 -7.61 19.64
C LYS A 286 -27.73 -7.08 19.11
N PHE A 287 -27.68 -6.30 18.04
CA PHE A 287 -28.88 -5.80 17.35
C PHE A 287 -29.76 -6.94 16.80
N VAL A 288 -29.18 -7.89 16.07
CA VAL A 288 -29.91 -9.02 15.48
C VAL A 288 -30.55 -9.90 16.55
N ALA A 289 -29.87 -10.10 17.69
CA ALA A 289 -30.43 -10.82 18.82
C ALA A 289 -31.70 -10.14 19.36
N GLN A 290 -31.72 -8.80 19.44
CA GLN A 290 -32.90 -8.03 19.86
C GLN A 290 -34.04 -8.11 18.82
N CYS A 291 -33.72 -8.15 17.52
CA CYS A 291 -34.72 -8.28 16.45
C CYS A 291 -35.36 -9.67 16.35
N SER A 292 -34.66 -10.73 16.76
CA SER A 292 -35.15 -12.11 16.66
C SER A 292 -36.43 -12.38 17.45
N ALA A 293 -36.73 -11.56 18.46
CA ALA A 293 -37.97 -11.63 19.24
C ALA A 293 -39.22 -11.10 18.52
N ALA A 294 -39.07 -10.31 17.44
CA ALA A 294 -40.17 -9.63 16.77
C ALA A 294 -40.11 -9.84 15.25
N ALA A 295 -40.77 -10.89 14.74
CA ALA A 295 -41.13 -11.12 13.32
C ALA A 295 -40.03 -10.93 12.24
N GLY A 296 -38.75 -10.81 12.61
CA GLY A 296 -37.61 -10.56 11.72
C GLY A 296 -36.90 -11.82 11.25
N GLY A 297 -37.60 -12.95 11.17
CA GLY A 297 -37.00 -14.29 11.07
C GLY A 297 -35.99 -14.45 9.92
N ARG A 298 -36.32 -14.00 8.71
CA ARG A 298 -35.45 -14.20 7.53
C ARG A 298 -34.21 -13.31 7.56
N PHE A 299 -34.38 -12.01 7.78
CA PHE A 299 -33.27 -11.07 8.01
C PHE A 299 -32.32 -11.59 9.10
N ALA A 300 -32.85 -11.95 10.27
CA ALA A 300 -32.05 -12.39 11.40
C ALA A 300 -31.30 -13.69 11.08
N THR A 301 -31.94 -14.65 10.41
CA THR A 301 -31.30 -15.91 10.01
C THR A 301 -30.12 -15.66 9.08
N LYS A 302 -30.30 -14.88 8.00
CA LYS A 302 -29.22 -14.59 7.06
C LYS A 302 -28.09 -13.79 7.69
N MET A 303 -28.43 -12.80 8.52
CA MET A 303 -27.43 -11.97 9.19
C MET A 303 -26.61 -12.78 10.21
N ASN A 304 -27.23 -13.67 10.99
CA ASN A 304 -26.51 -14.54 11.93
C ASN A 304 -25.53 -15.47 11.20
N VAL A 305 -25.96 -16.11 10.10
CA VAL A 305 -25.06 -16.97 9.29
C VAL A 305 -23.86 -16.17 8.79
N PHE A 306 -24.09 -14.96 8.28
CA PHE A 306 -23.02 -14.08 7.86
C PHE A 306 -22.08 -13.70 9.02
N LEU A 307 -22.61 -13.30 10.17
CA LEU A 307 -21.82 -12.90 11.34
C LEU A 307 -20.97 -14.05 11.88
N ASP A 308 -21.48 -15.28 11.87
CA ASP A 308 -20.73 -16.47 12.30
C ASP A 308 -19.54 -16.77 11.39
N ILE A 309 -19.65 -16.47 10.09
CA ILE A 309 -18.53 -16.55 9.15
C ILE A 309 -17.57 -15.37 9.40
N ALA A 310 -18.10 -14.15 9.42
CA ALA A 310 -17.31 -12.93 9.53
C ALA A 310 -16.48 -12.88 10.84
N GLU A 311 -17.05 -13.26 11.98
CA GLU A 311 -16.32 -13.27 13.24
C GLU A 311 -15.22 -14.33 13.29
N ARG A 312 -15.45 -15.50 12.66
CA ARG A 312 -14.40 -16.52 12.52
C ARG A 312 -13.26 -16.04 11.63
N GLU A 313 -13.58 -15.42 10.49
CA GLU A 313 -12.60 -14.84 9.57
C GLU A 313 -11.82 -13.68 10.21
N ILE A 314 -12.50 -12.75 10.90
CA ILE A 314 -11.84 -11.67 11.65
C ILE A 314 -10.89 -12.25 12.70
N LYS A 315 -11.33 -13.29 13.43
CA LYS A 315 -10.48 -13.94 14.44
C LYS A 315 -9.27 -14.60 13.81
N ALA A 316 -9.45 -15.31 12.69
CA ALA A 316 -8.36 -15.91 11.94
C ALA A 316 -7.37 -14.85 11.44
N ALA A 317 -7.87 -13.75 10.86
CA ALA A 317 -7.04 -12.66 10.37
C ALA A 317 -6.27 -11.94 11.48
N LYS A 318 -6.83 -11.83 12.71
CA LYS A 318 -6.10 -11.32 13.88
C LYS A 318 -4.95 -12.23 14.29
N VAL A 319 -5.18 -13.55 14.33
CA VAL A 319 -4.13 -14.54 14.62
C VAL A 319 -3.03 -14.46 13.55
N GLU A 320 -3.43 -14.37 12.30
CA GLU A 320 -2.52 -14.28 11.16
C GLU A 320 -1.71 -12.99 11.18
N HIS A 321 -2.33 -11.85 11.48
CA HIS A 321 -1.64 -10.59 11.69
C HIS A 321 -0.54 -10.73 12.75
N THR A 322 -0.83 -11.32 13.91
CA THR A 322 0.19 -11.55 14.95
C THR A 322 1.32 -12.45 14.44
N ARG A 323 1.00 -13.53 13.70
CA ARG A 323 2.00 -14.44 13.13
C ARG A 323 2.91 -13.73 12.13
N VAL A 324 2.33 -12.99 11.18
CA VAL A 324 3.05 -12.25 10.14
C VAL A 324 3.91 -11.15 10.77
N MET A 325 3.41 -10.41 11.76
CA MET A 325 4.21 -9.38 12.43
C MET A 325 5.41 -9.96 13.18
N GLU A 326 5.26 -11.15 13.78
CA GLU A 326 6.38 -11.87 14.38
C GLU A 326 7.39 -12.33 13.32
N LEU A 327 6.94 -12.76 12.13
CA LEU A 327 7.81 -13.07 11.00
C LEU A 327 8.59 -11.84 10.50
N VAL A 328 7.91 -10.69 10.35
CA VAL A 328 8.54 -9.41 9.98
C VAL A 328 9.60 -9.04 11.01
N LYS A 329 9.29 -9.16 12.31
CA LYS A 329 10.24 -8.90 13.39
C LYS A 329 11.46 -9.81 13.32
N ARG A 330 11.27 -11.13 13.17
CA ARG A 330 12.37 -12.09 13.03
C ARG A 330 13.23 -11.82 11.79
N THR A 331 12.63 -11.31 10.73
CA THR A 331 13.33 -10.93 9.51
C THR A 331 14.13 -9.65 9.73
N ALA A 332 13.57 -8.65 10.43
CA ALA A 332 14.31 -7.46 10.83
C ALA A 332 15.48 -7.79 11.76
N ASP A 333 15.27 -8.64 12.77
CA ASP A 333 16.30 -9.09 13.72
C ASP A 333 17.45 -9.82 13.00
N TYR A 334 17.15 -10.60 11.96
CA TYR A 334 18.16 -11.27 11.12
C TYR A 334 19.15 -10.28 10.49
N TYR A 335 18.70 -9.09 10.08
CA TYR A 335 19.57 -8.05 9.52
C TYR A 335 20.10 -7.05 10.57
N GLN A 336 19.69 -7.15 11.84
CA GLN A 336 20.04 -6.20 12.91
C GLN A 336 20.68 -6.87 14.14
N ALA A 337 21.46 -7.93 13.94
CA ALA A 337 22.15 -8.62 15.03
C ALA A 337 22.94 -7.64 15.92
N GLY A 338 22.49 -7.46 17.17
CA GLY A 338 23.14 -6.61 18.18
C GLY A 338 22.41 -5.29 18.54
N ALA A 339 21.33 -4.92 17.84
CA ALA A 339 20.53 -3.72 18.15
C ALA A 339 19.32 -3.99 19.08
N SER A 340 19.33 -5.10 19.83
CA SER A 340 18.21 -5.60 20.64
C SER A 340 17.72 -4.66 21.75
N ASN A 341 18.41 -3.55 22.01
CA ASN A 341 18.06 -2.55 23.03
C ASN A 341 17.56 -1.22 22.45
N SER A 342 17.44 -1.09 21.13
CA SER A 342 16.94 0.12 20.46
C SER A 342 15.40 0.12 20.44
N ARG A 343 14.81 0.81 21.41
CA ARG A 343 13.37 0.95 21.69
C ARG A 343 12.52 1.61 20.57
N SER A 344 13.01 1.70 19.33
CA SER A 344 12.36 2.51 18.28
C SER A 344 12.54 2.01 16.85
N TRP A 345 12.88 0.74 16.62
CA TRP A 345 12.84 0.21 15.25
C TRP A 345 11.42 -0.24 14.90
N GLN A 346 10.81 0.44 13.94
CA GLN A 346 9.55 -0.01 13.36
C GLN A 346 9.86 -1.18 12.41
N PRO A 347 9.32 -2.40 12.61
CA PRO A 347 9.69 -3.56 11.82
C PRO A 347 9.62 -3.36 10.30
N LEU A 348 8.67 -2.54 9.83
CA LEU A 348 8.50 -2.20 8.42
C LEU A 348 9.60 -1.30 7.83
N GLN A 349 10.37 -0.57 8.64
CA GLN A 349 11.50 0.23 8.16
C GLN A 349 12.56 -0.62 7.46
N LEU A 350 12.61 -1.93 7.76
CA LEU A 350 13.43 -2.88 7.04
C LEU A 350 13.17 -2.82 5.52
N PHE A 351 11.90 -2.84 5.12
CA PHE A 351 11.52 -2.85 3.72
C PHE A 351 11.90 -1.53 3.05
N VAL A 352 11.60 -0.39 3.70
CA VAL A 352 11.93 0.95 3.18
C VAL A 352 13.43 1.09 2.94
N ILE A 353 14.25 0.80 3.97
CA ILE A 353 15.71 0.97 3.89
C ILE A 353 16.32 0.03 2.85
N THR A 354 15.83 -1.21 2.77
CA THR A 354 16.34 -2.17 1.79
C THR A 354 15.99 -1.72 0.38
N MET A 355 14.77 -1.23 0.14
CA MET A 355 14.36 -0.77 -1.18
C MET A 355 15.11 0.50 -1.61
N ASP A 356 15.35 1.43 -0.69
CA ASP A 356 16.17 2.62 -0.95
C ASP A 356 17.61 2.23 -1.32
N PHE A 357 18.20 1.29 -0.57
CA PHE A 357 19.52 0.75 -0.84
C PHE A 357 19.61 0.09 -2.21
N LEU A 358 18.67 -0.80 -2.54
CA LEU A 358 18.66 -1.46 -3.85
C LEU A 358 18.43 -0.49 -5.00
N GLY A 359 17.59 0.54 -4.80
CA GLY A 359 17.42 1.62 -5.77
C GLY A 359 18.71 2.42 -5.99
N MET A 360 19.51 2.63 -4.93
CA MET A 360 20.84 3.23 -5.06
C MET A 360 21.82 2.31 -5.83
N VAL A 361 21.80 1.00 -5.55
CA VAL A 361 22.64 0.01 -6.26
C VAL A 361 22.32 -0.02 -7.76
N ASP A 362 21.04 -0.02 -8.13
CA ASP A 362 20.61 -0.01 -9.53
C ASP A 362 21.13 1.24 -10.27
N ARG A 363 21.05 2.43 -9.64
CA ARG A 363 21.59 3.67 -10.21
C ARG A 363 23.10 3.57 -10.46
N VAL A 364 23.84 3.06 -9.48
CA VAL A 364 25.29 2.85 -9.61
C VAL A 364 25.63 1.86 -10.72
N CYS A 365 24.84 0.79 -10.90
CA CYS A 365 25.05 -0.16 -12.00
C CYS A 365 24.92 0.53 -13.37
N VAL A 366 23.93 1.43 -13.53
CA VAL A 366 23.77 2.23 -14.75
C VAL A 366 24.97 3.15 -14.98
N GLU A 367 25.48 3.80 -13.94
CA GLU A 367 26.66 4.67 -14.03
C GLU A 367 27.93 3.88 -14.41
N ILE A 368 28.13 2.68 -13.85
CA ILE A 368 29.23 1.78 -14.22
C ILE A 368 29.12 1.38 -15.70
N ALA A 369 27.93 1.00 -16.16
CA ALA A 369 27.69 0.63 -17.55
C ALA A 369 28.00 1.79 -18.53
N SER A 370 27.57 3.01 -18.19
CA SER A 370 27.83 4.22 -18.98
C SER A 370 29.34 4.52 -19.07
N ASN A 371 30.05 4.42 -17.94
CA ASN A 371 31.50 4.65 -17.90
C ASN A 371 32.31 3.63 -18.72
N LEU A 372 31.81 2.40 -18.89
CA LEU A 372 32.43 1.40 -19.77
C LEU A 372 32.30 1.77 -21.25
N GLN A 373 31.19 2.38 -21.64
CA GLN A 373 30.93 2.81 -23.03
C GLN A 373 31.71 4.07 -23.39
N ASN A 374 31.87 5.00 -22.44
CA ASN A 374 32.54 6.29 -22.65
C ASN A 374 34.08 6.21 -22.61
N LYS A 375 34.68 5.12 -22.13
CA LYS A 375 36.15 4.89 -22.17
C LYS A 375 36.61 4.30 -23.51
N LYS A 376 36.50 5.08 -24.58
CA LYS A 376 37.40 4.99 -25.76
C LYS A 376 38.65 5.83 -25.45
N PRO A 377 39.87 5.48 -25.92
CA PRO A 377 41.08 6.19 -25.52
C PRO A 377 41.13 7.55 -26.22
N GLU A 378 40.76 8.61 -25.51
CA GLU A 378 41.00 9.98 -25.95
C GLU A 378 42.38 10.44 -25.45
N GLY A 379 43.20 10.92 -26.39
CA GLY A 379 44.49 11.55 -26.14
C GLY A 379 44.36 12.88 -25.38
N PRO A 380 45.49 13.52 -25.03
CA PRO A 380 45.50 14.62 -24.09
C PRO A 380 44.94 15.88 -24.74
N THR A 381 43.80 16.35 -24.26
CA THR A 381 43.35 17.73 -24.53
C THR A 381 42.95 18.41 -23.24
N ALA A 382 43.67 19.49 -22.94
CA ALA A 382 43.40 20.41 -21.87
C ALA A 382 42.08 21.14 -22.13
N GLY A 383 41.18 21.14 -21.14
CA GLY A 383 39.91 21.83 -21.20
C GLY A 383 39.45 22.23 -19.81
N SER A 384 39.81 23.45 -19.42
CA SER A 384 39.30 24.14 -18.25
C SER A 384 37.77 24.28 -18.34
N SER A 385 37.04 23.77 -17.35
CA SER A 385 35.67 24.22 -17.08
C SER A 385 35.47 24.39 -15.58
N SER A 386 35.25 25.64 -15.20
CA SER A 386 34.88 26.10 -13.87
C SER A 386 33.44 25.70 -13.57
N LEU A 387 33.23 24.99 -12.45
CA LEU A 387 31.91 24.74 -11.89
C LEU A 387 31.79 25.43 -10.53
N THR A 388 30.74 26.22 -10.43
CA THR A 388 30.17 26.88 -9.26
C THR A 388 30.06 25.94 -8.06
N GLU A 389 30.61 26.37 -6.93
CA GLU A 389 30.53 25.69 -5.63
C GLU A 389 29.12 25.79 -5.03
N GLU A 390 28.45 24.65 -4.88
CA GLU A 390 27.37 24.50 -3.89
C GLU A 390 27.97 24.21 -2.50
N PRO A 391 27.28 24.56 -1.40
CA PRO A 391 27.84 24.50 -0.06
C PRO A 391 28.09 23.03 0.35
N GLN A 392 29.38 22.66 0.40
CA GLN A 392 29.82 21.32 0.80
C GLN A 392 29.48 21.05 2.27
N ARG A 393 28.50 20.18 2.51
CA ARG A 393 28.47 19.39 3.76
C ARG A 393 29.79 18.59 3.79
N ARG A 394 30.54 18.67 4.90
CA ARG A 394 31.81 17.93 5.10
C ARG A 394 31.61 16.43 4.80
N ALA A 395 31.95 16.00 3.60
CA ALA A 395 31.89 14.60 3.19
C ALA A 395 33.00 13.82 3.90
N VAL A 396 32.64 12.69 4.52
CA VAL A 396 33.61 11.77 5.14
C VAL A 396 34.42 11.11 4.01
N ARG A 397 35.76 11.19 4.10
CA ARG A 397 36.68 10.68 3.08
C ARG A 397 37.22 9.30 3.45
N PHE A 398 37.30 8.37 2.50
CA PHE A 398 37.88 7.03 2.72
C PHE A 398 39.18 6.79 1.94
N PRO A 399 40.13 5.98 2.48
CA PRO A 399 41.42 5.69 1.85
C PRO A 399 41.28 4.77 0.62
N LYS A 400 42.34 4.63 -0.18
CA LYS A 400 42.33 3.70 -1.33
C LYS A 400 42.23 2.24 -0.85
N ILE A 401 41.08 1.60 -1.05
CA ILE A 401 40.86 0.18 -0.75
C ILE A 401 41.34 -0.66 -1.96
N PRO A 402 42.10 -1.76 -1.78
CA PRO A 402 42.53 -2.62 -2.88
C PRO A 402 41.36 -3.29 -3.63
N ALA A 403 41.46 -3.44 -4.96
CA ALA A 403 40.45 -4.06 -5.83
C ALA A 403 40.25 -5.60 -5.64
N ASN A 404 40.80 -6.19 -4.58
CA ASN A 404 40.62 -7.60 -4.23
C ASN A 404 40.23 -7.76 -2.74
N PHE A 405 39.77 -6.69 -2.08
CA PHE A 405 39.52 -6.70 -0.63
C PHE A 405 38.48 -7.75 -0.20
N LEU A 406 37.56 -8.14 -1.10
CA LEU A 406 36.59 -9.21 -0.84
C LEU A 406 37.22 -10.60 -0.66
N SER A 407 38.48 -10.77 -1.06
CA SER A 407 39.21 -12.06 -1.07
C SER A 407 40.24 -12.21 0.05
N GLN A 408 40.47 -11.17 0.86
CA GLN A 408 41.42 -11.21 1.98
C GLN A 408 40.62 -11.47 3.26
N GLN A 409 40.96 -12.55 3.97
CA GLN A 409 40.38 -12.95 5.25
C GLN A 409 40.82 -12.01 6.37
#